data_AF-A0A7S2CL80-F1
#
_entry.id   AF-A0A7S2CL80-F1
#
_cell.length_a   1.000
_cell.length_b   1.000
_cell.length_c   1.000
_cell.angle_alpha   90.00
_cell.angle_beta   90.00
_cell.angle_gamma   90.00
#
_symmetry.space_group_name_H-M   'P 1'
#
loop_
_entity.id
_entity.type
_entity.pdbx_description
1 polymer ?
#
loop_
_entity_poly.entity_id
_entity_poly.type
_entity_poly.pdbx_seq_one_letter_code
_entity_poly.pdbx_strand_id
1 'polypeptide(L)'
;MGSSKKLQKKMGAAAGGGAYMLKDADREKYMTQMRLRLTDPTIYMIDGTGIGIDAPQRLIWEVYVMQQDISRTGEWESGRGSEPDYMDLNLKATQHADSPLVVVYQWDKEDPLNPRSLLIAYEEEGRALPVASDFDAFTIGSRGLKYPNFPSEQVSHLESVVRNIERILARPGAHGWSHRWLEILKGEIQNGGKRSGEESNMITSRLSMARPTKEVSKNRASYTGVFGKTDARQGEPRYGFGDRLHYSMIEHATEATKMSGAVRHAAECYNFYWPQDLDDEFMVVWEGYSGTPWRYLKPHQLRRFLIARAAEGFVFPLNPKWLLCDEGWYEVFEALQRNKAGREAINAWIPLHVQKQIIALHDAYPQGFKREGDITVDDTKEEDFEIHQLYLMRYITLRRAKLKMRSIMLFLLSANRAFEEEEKKAKDEESVAAELSAMAESYLRTSQMDTEVVMGNGAG
;
A
#
# COMPACT_ATOMS: atom_id res chain seq x y z
N MET A 1 -5.36 44.84 33.26
CA MET A 1 -5.89 43.46 33.11
C MET A 1 -6.99 43.38 32.03
N GLY A 2 -6.72 43.80 30.79
CA GLY A 2 -7.75 43.88 29.72
C GLY A 2 -7.40 43.24 28.37
N SER A 3 -6.20 42.68 28.19
CA SER A 3 -5.72 42.24 26.87
C SER A 3 -5.89 40.73 26.60
N SER A 4 -6.08 39.91 27.65
CA SER A 4 -6.12 38.44 27.51
C SER A 4 -7.43 37.89 26.90
N LYS A 5 -8.57 38.57 27.14
CA LYS A 5 -9.89 38.10 26.65
C LYS A 5 -10.12 38.31 25.15
N LYS A 6 -9.41 39.25 24.50
CA LYS A 6 -9.53 39.48 23.04
C LYS A 6 -8.75 38.45 22.22
N LEU A 7 -7.70 37.82 22.78
CA LEU A 7 -6.92 36.80 22.11
C LEU A 7 -7.64 35.44 22.08
N GLN A 8 -8.35 35.08 23.16
CA GLN A 8 -9.15 33.85 23.20
C GLN A 8 -10.34 33.87 22.23
N LYS A 9 -10.96 35.03 21.98
CA LYS A 9 -12.11 35.14 21.05
C LYS A 9 -11.72 35.07 19.57
N LYS A 10 -10.46 35.34 19.21
CA LYS A 10 -9.96 35.23 17.82
C LYS A 10 -9.49 33.83 17.42
N MET A 11 -9.18 32.96 18.39
CA MET A 11 -8.79 31.57 18.10
C MET A 11 -9.98 30.62 17.89
N GLY A 12 -11.18 30.99 18.37
CA GLY A 12 -12.39 30.17 18.21
C GLY A 12 -13.08 30.25 16.84
N ALA A 13 -12.68 31.19 15.97
CA ALA A 13 -13.36 31.44 14.69
C ALA A 13 -12.63 30.90 13.45
N ALA A 14 -11.42 30.33 13.61
CA ALA A 14 -10.59 29.88 12.48
C ALA A 14 -10.51 28.34 12.32
N ALA A 15 -11.15 27.56 13.21
CA ALA A 15 -11.13 26.11 13.15
C ALA A 15 -12.38 25.55 12.45
N GLY A 16 -12.55 25.88 11.18
CA GLY A 16 -13.59 25.32 10.30
C GLY A 16 -13.20 23.97 9.67
N GLY A 17 -12.41 23.15 10.35
CA GLY A 17 -11.88 21.87 9.86
C GLY A 17 -12.46 20.68 10.63
N GLY A 18 -13.79 20.56 10.68
CA GLY A 18 -14.49 19.58 11.52
C GLY A 18 -14.69 18.18 10.93
N ALA A 19 -14.18 17.87 9.73
CA ALA A 19 -14.63 16.69 8.99
C ALA A 19 -13.90 15.36 9.33
N TYR A 20 -12.88 15.35 10.19
CA TYR A 20 -12.06 14.14 10.42
C TYR A 20 -11.66 13.87 11.88
N MET A 21 -12.37 14.43 12.86
CA MET A 21 -12.16 14.04 14.25
C MET A 21 -12.93 12.74 14.53
N LEU A 22 -12.22 11.66 14.86
CA LEU A 22 -12.83 10.43 15.39
C LEU A 22 -13.78 10.79 16.54
N LYS A 23 -14.98 10.18 16.56
CA LYS A 23 -15.93 10.32 17.68
C LYS A 23 -15.22 9.96 18.99
N ASP A 24 -15.53 10.67 20.06
CA ASP A 24 -14.78 10.59 21.31
C ASP A 24 -14.74 9.17 21.91
N ALA A 25 -15.84 8.42 21.79
CA ALA A 25 -15.90 7.01 22.20
C ALA A 25 -14.96 6.11 21.38
N ASP A 26 -14.85 6.33 20.06
CA ASP A 26 -13.92 5.59 19.22
C ASP A 26 -12.48 5.98 19.55
N ARG A 27 -12.21 7.28 19.73
CA ARG A 27 -10.89 7.76 20.15
C ARG A 27 -10.49 7.16 21.50
N GLU A 28 -11.37 7.13 22.49
CA GLU A 28 -11.12 6.51 23.78
C GLU A 28 -10.90 5.00 23.66
N LYS A 29 -11.70 4.30 22.87
CA LYS A 29 -11.50 2.88 22.55
C LYS A 29 -10.15 2.63 21.89
N TYR A 30 -9.75 3.42 20.90
CA TYR A 30 -8.42 3.35 20.29
C TYR A 30 -7.32 3.66 21.33
N MET A 31 -7.52 4.64 22.20
CA MET A 31 -6.58 5.02 23.27
C MET A 31 -6.42 3.97 24.37
N THR A 32 -7.50 3.27 24.75
CA THR A 32 -7.50 2.21 25.77
C THR A 32 -7.09 0.86 25.18
N GLN A 33 -7.39 0.60 23.90
CA GLN A 33 -6.94 -0.60 23.18
C GLN A 33 -5.52 -0.47 22.63
N MET A 34 -4.97 0.74 22.55
CA MET A 34 -3.56 0.95 22.26
C MET A 34 -2.71 0.36 23.39
N ARG A 35 -2.18 -0.84 23.14
CA ARG A 35 -1.41 -1.68 24.06
C ARG A 35 -0.13 -1.07 24.62
N LEU A 36 0.23 0.15 24.22
CA LEU A 36 1.49 0.80 24.58
C LEU A 36 1.20 2.09 25.37
N ARG A 37 1.19 1.98 26.70
CA ARG A 37 1.51 3.14 27.54
C ARG A 37 2.85 3.67 27.07
N LEU A 38 3.00 4.99 26.89
CA LEU A 38 4.30 5.61 26.65
C LEU A 38 5.09 5.60 27.96
N THR A 39 5.52 4.42 28.38
CA THR A 39 6.28 4.21 29.61
C THR A 39 7.70 4.73 29.48
N ASP A 40 8.23 4.76 28.26
CA ASP A 40 9.55 5.29 27.94
C ASP A 40 9.45 6.16 26.66
N PRO A 41 9.67 7.49 26.74
CA PRO A 41 9.72 8.38 25.59
C PRO A 41 11.14 8.54 25.01
N THR A 42 12.07 7.65 25.37
CA THR A 42 13.47 7.73 24.89
C THR A 42 13.53 7.47 23.39
N ILE A 43 14.42 8.21 22.74
CA ILE A 43 14.72 8.12 21.32
C ILE A 43 16.18 7.67 21.23
N TYR A 44 16.45 6.63 20.46
CA TYR A 44 17.79 6.08 20.28
C TYR A 44 18.26 6.39 18.86
N MET A 45 19.54 6.72 18.71
CA MET A 45 20.17 6.83 17.39
C MET A 45 20.35 5.43 16.81
N ILE A 46 20.07 5.26 15.52
CA ILE A 46 20.39 4.03 14.79
C ILE A 46 21.80 4.21 14.23
N ASP A 47 22.77 3.45 14.76
CA ASP A 47 24.14 3.42 14.25
C ASP A 47 24.28 2.34 13.17
N GLY A 48 24.95 2.67 12.06
CA GLY A 48 25.46 1.69 11.08
C GLY A 48 24.77 1.63 9.71
N THR A 49 23.56 2.19 9.54
CA THR A 49 22.82 2.18 8.25
C THR A 49 22.40 3.56 7.76
N GLY A 50 22.70 4.62 8.51
CA GLY A 50 22.39 6.02 8.19
C GLY A 50 22.15 6.86 9.44
N ILE A 51 21.70 8.11 9.26
CA ILE A 51 21.23 8.96 10.36
C ILE A 51 19.74 8.68 10.61
N GLY A 52 19.42 7.88 11.62
CA GLY A 52 18.04 7.48 11.94
C GLY A 52 17.76 7.48 13.44
N ILE A 53 16.47 7.34 13.79
CA ILE A 53 16.04 7.21 15.18
C ILE A 53 15.13 5.99 15.37
N ASP A 54 15.36 5.26 16.45
CA ASP A 54 14.39 4.33 17.02
C ASP A 54 13.58 5.08 18.08
N ALA A 55 12.26 5.04 17.96
CA ALA A 55 11.35 5.73 18.84
C ALA A 55 10.06 4.91 19.02
N PRO A 56 9.42 4.98 20.19
CA PRO A 56 8.12 4.35 20.39
C PRO A 56 7.11 4.85 19.34
N GLN A 57 6.44 3.92 18.63
CA GLN A 57 5.41 4.25 17.63
C GLN A 57 4.38 5.26 18.15
N ARG A 58 4.01 5.12 19.43
CA ARG A 58 3.07 6.02 20.10
C ARG A 58 3.57 7.46 20.16
N LEU A 59 4.86 7.66 20.39
CA LEU A 59 5.47 8.98 20.43
C LEU A 59 5.45 9.61 19.03
N ILE A 60 5.79 8.85 17.99
CA ILE A 60 5.74 9.29 16.59
C ILE A 60 4.32 9.74 16.21
N TRP A 61 3.32 8.88 16.44
CA TRP A 61 1.92 9.18 16.16
C TRP A 61 1.46 10.48 16.83
N GLU A 62 1.83 10.66 18.09
CA GLU A 62 1.40 11.81 18.85
C GLU A 62 2.06 13.12 18.40
N VAL A 63 3.34 13.09 18.03
CA VAL A 63 4.08 14.28 17.62
C VAL A 63 3.73 14.71 16.20
N TYR A 64 3.53 13.75 15.29
CA TYR A 64 3.26 14.03 13.89
C TYR A 64 1.77 14.09 13.55
N VAL A 65 0.95 13.22 14.12
CA VAL A 65 -0.47 13.15 13.73
C VAL A 65 -1.34 13.98 14.66
N MET A 66 -1.25 13.74 15.98
CA MET A 66 -2.19 14.33 16.93
C MET A 66 -1.95 15.83 17.22
N GLN A 67 -0.72 16.30 17.06
CA GLN A 67 -0.31 17.66 17.42
C GLN A 67 -0.09 18.61 16.25
N GLN A 68 -0.21 18.11 15.02
CA GLN A 68 0.03 18.89 13.82
C GLN A 68 -1.27 19.05 13.04
N ASP A 69 -1.30 20.08 12.20
CA ASP A 69 -2.37 20.23 11.22
C ASP A 69 -2.10 19.32 10.00
N ILE A 70 -2.74 18.15 10.04
CA ILE A 70 -2.70 17.16 8.96
C ILE A 70 -3.76 17.41 7.88
N SER A 71 -4.45 18.56 7.91
CA SER A 71 -5.39 18.92 6.84
C SER A 71 -4.70 18.93 5.48
N ARG A 72 -5.44 18.53 4.46
CA ARG A 72 -5.01 18.50 3.07
C ARG A 72 -5.53 19.78 2.38
N THR A 73 -4.63 20.64 1.91
CA THR A 73 -4.91 21.95 1.30
C THR A 73 -4.07 22.30 0.04
N GLY A 74 -3.38 21.36 -0.62
CA GLY A 74 -2.43 21.65 -1.70
C GLY A 74 -2.31 20.64 -2.85
N GLU A 75 -1.40 20.94 -3.79
CA GLU A 75 -1.22 20.22 -5.08
C GLU A 75 -0.72 18.77 -4.95
N TRP A 76 -0.24 18.36 -3.78
CA TRP A 76 0.30 17.01 -3.50
C TRP A 76 -0.80 15.97 -3.21
N GLU A 77 -2.06 16.31 -3.45
CA GLU A 77 -3.24 15.59 -2.96
C GLU A 77 -3.89 14.72 -4.03
N SER A 78 -3.11 13.81 -4.60
CA SER A 78 -3.65 12.71 -5.38
C SER A 78 -3.88 11.48 -4.50
N GLY A 79 -4.96 10.73 -4.77
CA GLY A 79 -5.21 9.42 -4.18
C GLY A 79 -6.34 9.37 -3.15
N ARG A 80 -6.62 8.17 -2.64
CA ARG A 80 -7.70 7.91 -1.68
C ARG A 80 -7.39 8.55 -0.33
N GLY A 81 -8.45 8.97 0.40
CA GLY A 81 -8.31 9.38 1.80
C GLY A 81 -7.71 8.23 2.63
N SER A 82 -6.74 8.53 3.49
CA SER A 82 -6.14 7.51 4.34
C SER A 82 -7.08 7.19 5.50
N GLU A 83 -7.46 5.92 5.65
CA GLU A 83 -8.13 5.43 6.85
C GLU A 83 -7.13 5.30 8.01
N PRO A 84 -7.52 5.58 9.28
CA PRO A 84 -6.65 5.39 10.44
C PRO A 84 -6.08 3.96 10.52
N ASP A 85 -6.90 2.96 10.18
CA ASP A 85 -6.48 1.56 10.19
C ASP A 85 -5.34 1.28 9.17
N TYR A 86 -5.26 2.01 8.04
CA TYR A 86 -4.14 1.89 7.10
C TYR A 86 -2.85 2.49 7.65
N MET A 87 -2.92 3.60 8.38
CA MET A 87 -1.74 4.15 9.06
C MET A 87 -1.23 3.20 10.15
N ASP A 88 -2.14 2.57 10.89
CA ASP A 88 -1.80 1.56 11.87
C ASP A 88 -1.09 0.35 11.24
N LEU A 89 -1.52 -0.10 10.06
CA LEU A 89 -0.85 -1.16 9.31
C LEU A 89 0.55 -0.74 8.87
N ASN A 90 0.70 0.46 8.32
CA ASN A 90 1.98 1.02 7.90
C ASN A 90 2.97 1.14 9.08
N LEU A 91 2.52 1.63 10.23
CA LEU A 91 3.37 1.73 11.43
C LEU A 91 3.64 0.38 12.08
N LYS A 92 2.73 -0.60 11.96
CA LYS A 92 3.03 -1.97 12.38
C LYS A 92 4.12 -2.59 11.52
N ALA A 93 4.14 -2.31 10.22
CA ALA A 93 5.16 -2.83 9.32
C ALA A 93 6.59 -2.44 9.77
N THR A 94 6.77 -1.30 10.43
CA THR A 94 8.08 -0.86 10.96
C THR A 94 8.50 -1.55 12.26
N GLN A 95 7.67 -2.43 12.84
CA GLN A 95 8.02 -3.17 14.05
C GLN A 95 8.87 -4.42 13.77
N HIS A 96 9.09 -4.75 12.49
CA HIS A 96 9.76 -5.98 12.07
C HIS A 96 11.19 -5.70 11.64
N ALA A 97 12.10 -6.54 12.09
CA ALA A 97 13.51 -6.50 11.70
C ALA A 97 13.79 -7.35 10.44
N ASP A 98 12.78 -7.56 9.60
CA ASP A 98 12.94 -8.31 8.36
C ASP A 98 13.63 -7.44 7.31
N SER A 99 14.44 -8.04 6.45
CA SER A 99 15.13 -7.35 5.36
C SER A 99 14.31 -7.46 4.06
N PRO A 100 14.08 -6.33 3.34
CA PRO A 100 14.52 -4.98 3.69
C PRO A 100 13.71 -4.36 4.84
N LEU A 101 14.37 -3.57 5.68
CA LEU A 101 13.74 -2.98 6.87
C LEU A 101 12.70 -1.95 6.45
N VAL A 102 11.48 -2.04 6.97
CA VAL A 102 10.46 -1.01 6.72
C VAL A 102 10.69 0.15 7.68
N VAL A 103 10.85 1.35 7.16
CA VAL A 103 11.10 2.56 7.95
C VAL A 103 10.12 3.67 7.60
N VAL A 104 9.99 4.65 8.50
CA VAL A 104 9.33 5.93 8.21
C VAL A 104 10.40 6.95 7.82
N TYR A 105 10.33 7.43 6.59
CA TYR A 105 11.26 8.40 6.03
C TYR A 105 10.68 9.81 6.09
N GLN A 106 11.43 10.77 6.65
CA GLN A 106 11.08 12.19 6.65
C GLN A 106 11.67 12.86 5.39
N TRP A 107 10.81 13.19 4.42
CA TRP A 107 11.21 13.80 3.15
C TRP A 107 11.49 15.31 3.24
N ASP A 108 10.86 16.01 4.18
CA ASP A 108 11.02 17.46 4.32
C ASP A 108 12.31 17.80 5.07
N LYS A 109 13.30 18.32 4.32
CA LYS A 109 14.61 18.73 4.85
C LYS A 109 14.57 20.08 5.58
N GLU A 110 13.50 20.86 5.45
CA GLU A 110 13.37 22.19 6.04
C GLU A 110 12.51 22.18 7.30
N ASP A 111 11.40 21.43 7.29
CA ASP A 111 10.56 21.17 8.45
C ASP A 111 10.54 19.68 8.79
N PRO A 112 11.47 19.20 9.63
CA PRO A 112 11.53 17.79 9.99
C PRO A 112 10.32 17.31 10.80
N LEU A 113 9.47 18.21 11.32
CA LEU A 113 8.24 17.86 12.01
C LEU A 113 6.99 17.99 11.12
N ASN A 114 7.17 18.24 9.82
CA ASN A 114 6.09 18.22 8.84
C ASN A 114 5.54 16.79 8.74
N PRO A 115 4.27 16.55 9.08
CA PRO A 115 3.69 15.21 9.02
C PRO A 115 3.30 14.79 7.60
N ARG A 116 3.20 15.74 6.67
CA ARG A 116 2.76 15.49 5.29
C ARG A 116 3.84 14.87 4.42
N SER A 117 5.08 14.92 4.90
CA SER A 117 6.29 14.42 4.24
C SER A 117 6.83 13.12 4.86
N LEU A 118 6.08 12.51 5.79
CA LEU A 118 6.38 11.17 6.26
C LEU A 118 5.98 10.14 5.20
N LEU A 119 6.96 9.40 4.71
CA LEU A 119 6.80 8.37 3.70
C LEU A 119 7.15 7.01 4.30
N ILE A 120 6.46 5.96 3.86
CA ILE A 120 6.96 4.59 4.08
C ILE A 120 8.11 4.35 3.12
N ALA A 121 9.18 3.76 3.62
CA ALA A 121 10.39 3.46 2.87
C ALA A 121 10.94 2.09 3.24
N TYR A 122 11.75 1.53 2.36
CA TYR A 122 12.56 0.34 2.64
C TYR A 122 14.02 0.74 2.81
N GLU A 123 14.68 0.15 3.80
CA GLU A 123 16.13 0.22 3.93
C GLU A 123 16.77 -0.81 2.99
N GLU A 124 17.38 -0.31 1.92
CA GLU A 124 18.05 -1.11 0.91
C GLU A 124 19.46 -0.55 0.67
N GLU A 125 20.46 -1.42 0.78
CA GLU A 125 21.87 -1.06 0.56
C GLU A 125 22.34 0.15 1.40
N GLY A 126 21.88 0.25 2.66
CA GLY A 126 22.20 1.36 3.56
C GLY A 126 21.53 2.68 3.19
N ARG A 127 20.45 2.65 2.39
CA ARG A 127 19.65 3.82 2.02
C ARG A 127 18.18 3.56 2.31
N ALA A 128 17.48 4.57 2.84
CA ALA A 128 16.03 4.54 2.94
C ALA A 128 15.42 5.04 1.62
N LEU A 129 14.75 4.14 0.89
CA LEU A 129 14.11 4.42 -0.39
C LEU A 129 12.59 4.49 -0.19
N PRO A 130 11.96 5.67 -0.36
CA PRO A 130 10.51 5.80 -0.27
C PRO A 130 9.79 4.90 -1.27
N VAL A 131 8.68 4.32 -0.82
CA VAL A 131 7.86 3.43 -1.65
C VAL A 131 6.94 4.26 -2.54
N ALA A 132 6.87 3.85 -3.80
CA ALA A 132 5.85 4.32 -4.73
C ALA A 132 4.79 3.24 -4.97
N SER A 133 3.57 3.67 -5.30
CA SER A 133 2.49 2.78 -5.72
C SER A 133 2.90 1.96 -6.95
N ASP A 134 2.54 0.69 -6.94
CA ASP A 134 2.56 -0.19 -8.10
C ASP A 134 1.35 0.02 -9.01
N PHE A 135 1.39 -0.65 -10.16
CA PHE A 135 0.24 -0.86 -11.03
C PHE A 135 -0.51 -2.10 -10.58
N ASP A 136 -1.69 -1.87 -10.03
CA ASP A 136 -2.63 -2.93 -9.71
C ASP A 136 -3.35 -3.35 -10.98
N ALA A 137 -3.06 -4.56 -11.46
CA ALA A 137 -3.77 -5.11 -12.61
C ALA A 137 -5.23 -5.32 -12.23
N PHE A 138 -6.18 -4.68 -12.91
CA PHE A 138 -7.59 -4.85 -12.59
C PHE A 138 -8.13 -6.23 -12.99
N THR A 139 -8.08 -6.53 -14.30
CA THR A 139 -8.37 -7.86 -14.87
C THR A 139 -7.61 -8.02 -16.19
N ILE A 140 -7.45 -9.26 -16.67
CA ILE A 140 -6.79 -9.57 -17.93
C ILE A 140 -7.77 -10.31 -18.84
N GLY A 141 -7.98 -9.75 -20.04
CA GLY A 141 -8.81 -10.37 -21.07
C GLY A 141 -7.98 -11.15 -22.07
N SER A 142 -8.39 -12.39 -22.37
CA SER A 142 -7.77 -13.19 -23.43
C SER A 142 -8.83 -13.89 -24.29
N ARG A 143 -8.43 -14.40 -25.45
CA ARG A 143 -9.32 -15.09 -26.40
C ARG A 143 -8.66 -16.35 -26.92
N GLY A 144 -9.44 -17.42 -27.05
CA GLY A 144 -8.98 -18.70 -27.60
C GLY A 144 -8.14 -19.55 -26.62
N LEU A 145 -8.05 -19.15 -25.36
CA LEU A 145 -7.38 -19.92 -24.31
C LEU A 145 -8.36 -20.87 -23.60
N LYS A 146 -7.83 -21.98 -23.09
CA LYS A 146 -8.54 -22.90 -22.19
C LYS A 146 -7.96 -22.78 -20.79
N TYR A 147 -8.83 -22.69 -19.81
CA TYR A 147 -8.44 -22.52 -18.42
C TYR A 147 -8.58 -23.84 -17.67
N PRO A 148 -7.57 -24.24 -16.87
CA PRO A 148 -7.73 -25.33 -15.94
C PRO A 148 -8.69 -24.92 -14.83
N ASN A 149 -9.32 -25.92 -14.20
CA ASN A 149 -10.12 -25.69 -13.00
C ASN A 149 -9.27 -25.00 -11.93
N PHE A 150 -9.91 -24.09 -11.20
CA PHE A 150 -9.28 -23.35 -10.13
C PHE A 150 -8.82 -24.29 -9.01
N PRO A 151 -7.65 -24.04 -8.39
CA PRO A 151 -7.20 -24.86 -7.26
C PRO A 151 -8.22 -24.85 -6.13
N SER A 152 -8.45 -26.00 -5.47
CA SER A 152 -9.46 -26.15 -4.42
C SER A 152 -9.28 -25.17 -3.25
N GLU A 153 -8.03 -24.82 -2.93
CA GLU A 153 -7.70 -23.81 -1.93
C GLU A 153 -8.18 -22.41 -2.34
N GLN A 154 -8.03 -22.04 -3.61
CA GLN A 154 -8.55 -20.76 -4.09
C GLN A 154 -10.09 -20.75 -4.17
N VAL A 155 -10.70 -21.91 -4.44
CA VAL A 155 -12.16 -22.08 -4.38
C VAL A 155 -12.69 -21.83 -2.98
N SER A 156 -12.02 -22.33 -1.92
CA SER A 156 -12.49 -22.09 -0.54
C SER A 156 -12.43 -20.60 -0.17
N HIS A 157 -11.41 -19.88 -0.63
CA HIS A 157 -11.35 -18.42 -0.48
C HIS A 157 -12.46 -17.71 -1.25
N LEU A 158 -12.71 -18.10 -2.50
CA LEU A 158 -13.80 -17.57 -3.32
C LEU A 158 -15.16 -17.76 -2.62
N GLU A 159 -15.43 -18.94 -2.10
CA GLU A 159 -16.65 -19.22 -1.33
C GLU A 159 -16.73 -18.38 -0.06
N SER A 160 -15.61 -18.20 0.64
CA SER A 160 -15.55 -17.34 1.83
C SER A 160 -15.92 -15.90 1.50
N VAL A 161 -15.40 -15.37 0.39
CA VAL A 161 -15.74 -14.04 -0.10
C VAL A 161 -17.24 -13.90 -0.35
N VAL A 162 -17.84 -14.84 -1.08
CA VAL A 162 -19.27 -14.80 -1.39
C VAL A 162 -20.12 -14.83 -0.11
N ARG A 163 -19.77 -15.69 0.86
CA ARG A 163 -20.45 -15.72 2.17
C ARG A 163 -20.29 -14.42 2.96
N ASN A 164 -19.13 -13.80 2.89
CA ASN A 164 -18.88 -12.55 3.61
C ASN A 164 -19.56 -11.35 2.94
N ILE A 165 -19.63 -11.32 1.61
CA ILE A 165 -20.47 -10.36 0.86
C ILE A 165 -21.93 -10.49 1.30
N GLU A 166 -22.47 -11.71 1.34
CA GLU A 166 -23.85 -11.97 1.80
C GLU A 166 -24.11 -11.40 3.20
N ARG A 167 -23.18 -11.60 4.15
CA ARG A 167 -23.29 -11.04 5.51
C ARG A 167 -23.34 -9.51 5.52
N ILE A 168 -22.60 -8.87 4.62
CA ILE A 168 -22.57 -7.41 4.49
C ILE A 168 -23.88 -6.91 3.86
N LEU A 169 -24.33 -7.53 2.77
CA LEU A 169 -25.57 -7.17 2.07
C LEU A 169 -26.81 -7.38 2.94
N ALA A 170 -26.83 -8.43 3.77
CA ALA A 170 -27.94 -8.73 4.68
C ALA A 170 -28.14 -7.69 5.82
N ARG A 171 -27.18 -6.79 6.02
CA ARG A 171 -27.21 -5.79 7.10
C ARG A 171 -26.73 -4.44 6.58
N PRO A 172 -27.54 -3.63 5.89
CA PRO A 172 -27.15 -2.29 5.48
C PRO A 172 -26.61 -1.47 6.67
N GLY A 173 -25.72 -0.52 6.39
CA GLY A 173 -25.12 0.34 7.42
C GLY A 173 -24.46 1.58 6.81
N ALA A 174 -24.21 2.60 7.62
CA ALA A 174 -23.71 3.89 7.14
C ALA A 174 -22.26 3.85 6.64
N HIS A 175 -21.48 2.87 7.08
CA HIS A 175 -20.08 2.74 6.74
C HIS A 175 -19.86 2.22 5.32
N GLY A 176 -18.77 2.67 4.68
CA GLY A 176 -18.35 2.21 3.36
C GLY A 176 -17.88 0.75 3.34
N TRP A 177 -17.71 0.21 2.13
CA TRP A 177 -17.37 -1.19 1.89
C TRP A 177 -16.12 -1.64 2.67
N SER A 178 -15.01 -0.92 2.54
CA SER A 178 -13.74 -1.28 3.21
C SER A 178 -13.87 -1.38 4.73
N HIS A 179 -14.60 -0.45 5.36
CA HIS A 179 -14.84 -0.48 6.80
C HIS A 179 -15.64 -1.72 7.20
N ARG A 180 -16.73 -2.01 6.48
CA ARG A 180 -17.59 -3.17 6.78
C ARG A 180 -16.87 -4.49 6.52
N TRP A 181 -16.00 -4.54 5.52
CA TRP A 181 -15.12 -5.68 5.29
C TRP A 181 -14.08 -5.85 6.42
N LEU A 182 -13.51 -4.75 6.93
CA LEU A 182 -12.60 -4.77 8.10
C LEU A 182 -13.31 -5.38 9.31
N GLU A 183 -14.57 -5.04 9.56
CA GLU A 183 -15.36 -5.60 10.66
C GLU A 183 -15.57 -7.11 10.52
N ILE A 184 -15.82 -7.59 9.29
CA ILE A 184 -15.90 -9.03 9.01
C ILE A 184 -14.58 -9.72 9.37
N LEU A 185 -13.44 -9.21 8.90
CA LEU A 185 -12.14 -9.82 9.20
C LEU A 185 -11.80 -9.76 10.70
N LYS A 186 -12.10 -8.63 11.38
CA LYS A 186 -11.93 -8.49 12.84
C LYS A 186 -12.79 -9.53 13.58
N GLY A 187 -14.02 -9.74 13.14
CA GLY A 187 -14.92 -10.76 13.68
C GLY A 187 -14.42 -12.18 13.43
N GLU A 188 -13.84 -12.46 12.26
CA GLU A 188 -13.23 -13.75 11.94
C GLU A 188 -12.02 -14.04 12.82
N ILE A 189 -11.14 -13.07 13.08
CA ILE A 189 -10.00 -13.24 14.01
C ILE A 189 -10.50 -13.57 15.42
N GLN A 190 -11.49 -12.82 15.91
CA GLN A 190 -12.02 -13.00 17.27
C GLN A 190 -12.71 -14.36 17.43
N ASN A 191 -13.42 -14.82 16.40
CA ASN A 191 -14.12 -16.11 16.41
C ASN A 191 -13.19 -17.29 16.04
N GLY A 192 -12.13 -17.02 15.29
CA GLY A 192 -11.10 -17.96 14.82
C GLY A 192 -10.17 -18.48 15.91
N GLY A 193 -10.21 -17.89 17.11
CA GLY A 193 -9.68 -18.52 18.33
C GLY A 193 -10.44 -19.79 18.76
N LYS A 194 -11.57 -20.12 18.10
CA LYS A 194 -12.37 -21.33 18.34
C LYS A 194 -12.52 -22.26 17.13
N ARG A 195 -11.99 -21.91 15.95
CA ARG A 195 -11.96 -22.78 14.75
C ARG A 195 -10.52 -23.20 14.45
N SER A 196 -10.35 -24.35 13.80
CA SER A 196 -9.07 -25.04 13.56
C SER A 196 -7.93 -24.08 13.18
N GLY A 197 -6.79 -24.21 13.84
CA GLY A 197 -5.70 -23.21 13.91
C GLY A 197 -4.98 -22.82 12.60
N GLU A 198 -5.43 -23.29 11.44
CA GLU A 198 -4.82 -22.97 10.14
C GLU A 198 -5.37 -21.66 9.53
N GLU A 199 -6.68 -21.39 9.61
CA GLU A 199 -7.27 -20.16 9.04
C GLU A 199 -6.95 -18.90 9.87
N SER A 200 -6.86 -19.04 11.20
CA SER A 200 -6.61 -17.93 12.14
C SER A 200 -5.18 -17.37 12.02
N ASN A 201 -4.20 -18.23 11.74
CA ASN A 201 -2.82 -17.81 11.52
C ASN A 201 -2.65 -16.99 10.23
N MET A 202 -3.44 -17.28 9.21
CA MET A 202 -3.35 -16.63 7.90
C MET A 202 -3.95 -15.21 7.90
N ILE A 203 -5.12 -15.02 8.54
CA ILE A 203 -5.75 -13.69 8.68
C ILE A 203 -4.88 -12.77 9.55
N THR A 204 -4.27 -13.32 10.60
CA THR A 204 -3.34 -12.59 11.45
C THR A 204 -2.01 -12.31 10.72
N SER A 205 -1.57 -13.16 9.79
CA SER A 205 -0.33 -13.01 9.00
C SER A 205 -0.40 -11.94 7.90
N ARG A 206 -1.59 -11.62 7.36
CA ARG A 206 -1.75 -10.50 6.42
C ARG A 206 -2.21 -9.19 7.08
N LEU A 207 -3.03 -9.25 8.14
CA LEU A 207 -3.33 -8.05 8.96
C LEU A 207 -2.17 -7.69 9.91
N SER A 208 -1.28 -8.64 10.15
CA SER A 208 0.04 -8.41 10.73
C SER A 208 1.04 -9.01 9.74
N MET A 209 1.54 -8.20 8.80
CA MET A 209 2.66 -8.54 7.89
C MET A 209 3.98 -8.79 8.64
N ALA A 210 3.95 -9.55 9.75
CA ALA A 210 4.61 -9.11 10.99
C ALA A 210 5.08 -10.23 11.92
N ARG A 211 4.90 -11.51 11.58
CA ARG A 211 5.36 -12.60 12.44
C ARG A 211 6.00 -13.74 11.68
N PRO A 212 7.32 -13.90 11.80
CA PRO A 212 7.97 -15.19 11.77
C PRO A 212 8.36 -15.63 13.20
N THR A 213 8.00 -16.85 13.57
CA THR A 213 8.64 -17.59 14.67
C THR A 213 9.92 -18.25 14.17
N LYS A 214 11.01 -18.11 14.93
CA LYS A 214 12.42 -18.40 14.56
C LYS A 214 12.84 -19.88 14.44
N GLU A 215 11.93 -20.84 14.39
CA GLU A 215 12.32 -22.26 14.30
C GLU A 215 11.67 -22.92 13.11
N VAL A 216 12.43 -23.09 12.02
CA VAL A 216 12.61 -24.32 11.22
C VAL A 216 13.47 -23.94 10.00
N SER A 217 14.79 -24.06 10.12
CA SER A 217 15.71 -23.95 8.97
C SER A 217 16.72 -25.10 8.95
N LYS A 218 16.24 -26.33 9.07
CA LYS A 218 17.02 -27.55 8.77
C LYS A 218 16.13 -28.62 8.18
N ASN A 219 15.78 -28.49 6.90
CA ASN A 219 15.56 -29.62 5.98
C ASN A 219 15.31 -29.08 4.57
N ARG A 220 16.38 -28.96 3.80
CA ARG A 220 16.33 -28.65 2.37
C ARG A 220 16.44 -29.99 1.63
N ALA A 221 15.30 -30.64 1.41
CA ALA A 221 15.19 -31.80 0.53
C ALA A 221 14.12 -31.56 -0.54
N SER A 222 14.48 -31.91 -1.76
CA SER A 222 13.82 -31.72 -3.05
C SER A 222 12.30 -31.97 -3.09
N TYR A 223 11.56 -30.98 -3.58
CA TYR A 223 10.29 -31.20 -4.28
C TYR A 223 10.33 -30.44 -5.62
N THR A 224 10.75 -31.14 -6.67
CA THR A 224 10.64 -30.69 -8.06
C THR A 224 9.29 -31.19 -8.59
N GLY A 225 8.27 -30.33 -8.54
CA GLY A 225 6.93 -30.68 -9.01
C GLY A 225 6.07 -29.46 -9.34
N VAL A 226 6.17 -28.98 -10.58
CA VAL A 226 5.17 -28.26 -11.41
C VAL A 226 4.52 -26.96 -10.88
N PHE A 227 4.77 -26.55 -9.64
CA PHE A 227 4.44 -25.20 -9.16
C PHE A 227 5.73 -24.41 -8.97
N GLY A 228 5.78 -23.22 -9.57
CA GLY A 228 6.88 -22.26 -9.36
C GLY A 228 7.12 -22.10 -7.85
N LYS A 229 8.40 -21.98 -7.47
CA LYS A 229 8.87 -21.93 -6.07
C LYS A 229 7.84 -21.21 -5.18
N THR A 230 7.07 -21.97 -4.42
CA THR A 230 6.29 -21.42 -3.32
C THR A 230 7.31 -20.78 -2.37
N ASP A 231 7.15 -19.49 -2.07
CA ASP A 231 7.95 -18.94 -0.98
C ASP A 231 7.53 -19.69 0.28
N ALA A 232 8.49 -20.24 1.02
CA ALA A 232 8.30 -21.28 2.02
C ALA A 232 7.52 -20.81 3.27
N ARG A 233 6.88 -19.64 3.22
CA ARG A 233 6.37 -18.93 4.39
C ARG A 233 4.93 -19.20 4.74
N GLN A 234 4.01 -19.63 3.85
CA GLN A 234 2.61 -19.91 4.27
C GLN A 234 1.63 -20.50 3.23
N GLY A 235 2.05 -21.28 2.23
CA GLY A 235 1.10 -21.92 1.31
C GLY A 235 0.37 -20.98 0.32
N GLU A 236 0.48 -19.66 0.48
CA GLU A 236 -0.02 -18.69 -0.49
C GLU A 236 0.92 -18.59 -1.71
N PRO A 237 0.39 -18.39 -2.93
CA PRO A 237 1.22 -18.18 -4.10
C PRO A 237 1.98 -16.83 -4.02
N ARG A 238 3.19 -16.78 -4.58
CA ARG A 238 4.11 -15.61 -4.52
C ARG A 238 3.46 -14.29 -4.97
N TYR A 239 2.61 -14.34 -6.00
CA TYR A 239 1.92 -13.15 -6.53
C TYR A 239 0.47 -13.04 -6.04
N GLY A 240 0.03 -13.87 -5.09
CA GLY A 240 -1.37 -13.97 -4.70
C GLY A 240 -2.19 -14.91 -5.59
N PHE A 241 -3.51 -14.83 -5.47
CA PHE A 241 -4.43 -15.74 -6.14
C PHE A 241 -4.49 -15.49 -7.66
N GLY A 242 -4.82 -16.53 -8.41
CA GLY A 242 -4.87 -16.50 -9.87
C GLY A 242 -4.79 -17.90 -10.46
N ASP A 243 -5.36 -18.07 -11.65
CA ASP A 243 -5.17 -19.32 -12.38
C ASP A 243 -3.78 -19.36 -13.01
N ARG A 244 -3.36 -20.56 -13.43
CA ARG A 244 -2.00 -20.80 -13.93
C ARG A 244 -1.60 -19.89 -15.08
N LEU A 245 -2.51 -19.54 -15.98
CA LEU A 245 -2.20 -18.69 -17.13
C LEU A 245 -2.03 -17.24 -16.71
N HIS A 246 -2.98 -16.70 -15.94
CA HIS A 246 -2.87 -15.34 -15.42
C HIS A 246 -1.66 -15.17 -14.50
N TYR A 247 -1.37 -16.18 -13.68
CA TYR A 247 -0.18 -16.19 -12.84
C TYR A 247 1.11 -16.07 -13.65
N SER A 248 1.22 -16.81 -14.77
CA SER A 248 2.37 -16.70 -15.67
C SER A 248 2.46 -15.33 -16.36
N MET A 249 1.33 -14.71 -16.70
CA MET A 249 1.33 -13.35 -17.25
C MET A 249 1.84 -12.32 -16.23
N ILE A 250 1.40 -12.43 -14.98
CA ILE A 250 1.86 -11.56 -13.89
C ILE A 250 3.34 -11.79 -13.58
N GLU A 251 3.81 -13.03 -13.61
CA GLU A 251 5.24 -13.35 -13.46
C GLU A 251 6.08 -12.66 -14.55
N HIS A 252 5.67 -12.73 -15.82
CA HIS A 252 6.35 -12.04 -16.90
C HIS A 252 6.27 -10.50 -16.77
N ALA A 253 5.13 -9.95 -16.34
CA ALA A 253 4.98 -8.52 -16.11
C ALA A 253 5.89 -8.03 -14.96
N THR A 254 5.98 -8.81 -13.89
CA THR A 254 6.86 -8.54 -12.74
C THR A 254 8.32 -8.58 -13.16
N GLU A 255 8.73 -9.60 -13.92
CA GLU A 255 10.11 -9.70 -14.44
C GLU A 255 10.44 -8.54 -15.39
N ALA A 256 9.52 -8.19 -16.30
CA ALA A 256 9.71 -7.07 -17.23
C ALA A 256 9.80 -5.71 -16.51
N THR A 257 9.18 -5.58 -15.34
CA THR A 257 9.16 -4.36 -14.52
C THR A 257 10.05 -4.42 -13.29
N LYS A 258 10.91 -5.45 -13.16
CA LYS A 258 11.69 -5.70 -11.93
C LYS A 258 12.56 -4.52 -11.49
N MET A 259 13.04 -3.72 -12.43
CA MET A 259 13.89 -2.56 -12.16
C MET A 259 13.11 -1.42 -11.48
N SER A 260 11.81 -1.30 -11.73
CA SER A 260 10.96 -0.28 -11.10
C SER A 260 10.03 -0.85 -10.03
N GLY A 261 9.83 -2.17 -9.99
CA GLY A 261 8.84 -2.81 -9.13
C GLY A 261 7.40 -2.38 -9.46
N ALA A 262 7.14 -2.03 -10.72
CA ALA A 262 5.87 -1.48 -11.16
C ALA A 262 4.71 -2.49 -11.12
N VAL A 263 4.96 -3.79 -11.21
CA VAL A 263 3.94 -4.83 -11.01
C VAL A 263 4.48 -5.82 -9.99
N ARG A 264 3.72 -6.07 -8.91
CA ARG A 264 4.20 -6.91 -7.79
C ARG A 264 3.25 -8.02 -7.37
N HIS A 265 1.99 -7.95 -7.78
CA HIS A 265 0.99 -8.95 -7.42
C HIS A 265 0.00 -9.23 -8.55
N ALA A 266 -0.83 -10.24 -8.32
CA ALA A 266 -1.87 -10.68 -9.22
C ALA A 266 -3.00 -9.66 -9.32
N ALA A 267 -3.87 -9.88 -10.31
CA ALA A 267 -4.93 -8.95 -10.63
C ALA A 267 -6.05 -8.91 -9.57
N GLU A 268 -6.68 -7.74 -9.41
CA GLU A 268 -7.75 -7.46 -8.45
C GLU A 268 -8.98 -8.37 -8.61
N CYS A 269 -9.19 -8.94 -9.79
CA CYS A 269 -10.19 -9.98 -10.02
C CYS A 269 -10.02 -11.22 -9.12
N TYR A 270 -8.81 -11.44 -8.58
CA TYR A 270 -8.46 -12.51 -7.66
C TYR A 270 -8.19 -12.03 -6.23
N ASN A 271 -8.40 -10.75 -5.93
CA ASN A 271 -8.24 -10.23 -4.58
C ASN A 271 -9.44 -10.66 -3.70
N PHE A 272 -9.39 -11.91 -3.25
CA PHE A 272 -10.41 -12.52 -2.39
C PHE A 272 -10.23 -12.17 -0.93
N TYR A 273 -9.02 -11.78 -0.52
CA TYR A 273 -8.79 -11.46 0.88
C TYR A 273 -9.33 -10.06 1.23
N TRP A 274 -9.09 -9.09 0.34
CA TRP A 274 -9.42 -7.69 0.55
C TRP A 274 -10.05 -7.06 -0.70
N PRO A 275 -11.22 -7.56 -1.16
CA PRO A 275 -11.88 -6.99 -2.33
C PRO A 275 -12.13 -5.49 -2.12
N GLN A 276 -11.59 -4.66 -3.00
CA GLN A 276 -11.59 -3.21 -2.85
C GLN A 276 -12.79 -2.53 -3.55
N ASP A 277 -13.01 -1.26 -3.21
CA ASP A 277 -13.85 -0.38 -4.01
C ASP A 277 -13.22 -0.15 -5.39
N LEU A 278 -14.07 -0.05 -6.41
CA LEU A 278 -13.65 0.21 -7.78
C LEU A 278 -13.08 1.63 -7.88
N ASP A 279 -12.05 1.78 -8.71
CA ASP A 279 -11.52 3.11 -9.05
C ASP A 279 -12.47 3.88 -9.96
N ASP A 280 -12.34 5.21 -9.93
CA ASP A 280 -13.10 6.11 -10.79
C ASP A 280 -12.63 6.06 -12.25
N GLU A 281 -11.48 5.46 -12.53
CA GLU A 281 -10.89 5.39 -13.86
C GLU A 281 -9.95 4.19 -14.00
N PHE A 282 -9.95 3.58 -15.19
CA PHE A 282 -9.17 2.40 -15.50
C PHE A 282 -8.38 2.61 -16.78
N MET A 283 -7.07 2.31 -16.74
CA MET A 283 -6.26 2.24 -17.94
C MET A 283 -6.48 0.90 -18.64
N VAL A 284 -7.05 0.92 -19.84
CA VAL A 284 -7.21 -0.26 -20.69
C VAL A 284 -6.15 -0.25 -21.77
N VAL A 285 -5.31 -1.28 -21.79
CA VAL A 285 -4.35 -1.55 -22.87
C VAL A 285 -4.99 -2.55 -23.84
N TRP A 286 -5.12 -2.17 -25.12
CA TRP A 286 -5.77 -3.02 -26.12
C TRP A 286 -5.24 -2.76 -27.53
N GLU A 287 -4.88 -3.83 -28.25
CA GLU A 287 -4.33 -3.76 -29.61
C GLU A 287 -5.30 -3.19 -30.66
N GLY A 288 -6.60 -3.20 -30.38
CA GLY A 288 -7.62 -2.67 -31.28
C GLY A 288 -7.76 -1.13 -31.25
N TYR A 289 -7.01 -0.44 -30.39
CA TYR A 289 -6.95 1.02 -30.42
C TYR A 289 -6.03 1.52 -31.54
N SER A 290 -6.50 2.52 -32.30
CA SER A 290 -5.66 3.25 -33.25
C SER A 290 -4.78 4.27 -32.54
N GLY A 291 -3.49 4.32 -32.91
CA GLY A 291 -2.51 5.23 -32.31
C GLY A 291 -1.97 4.68 -30.99
N THR A 292 -2.30 5.36 -29.88
CA THR A 292 -1.86 4.95 -28.54
C THR A 292 -2.55 3.63 -28.13
N PRO A 293 -1.80 2.60 -27.71
CA PRO A 293 -2.35 1.26 -27.43
C PRO A 293 -3.12 1.19 -26.11
N TRP A 294 -3.43 2.34 -25.49
CA TRP A 294 -4.12 2.41 -24.22
C TRP A 294 -5.07 3.61 -24.16
N ARG A 295 -6.10 3.50 -23.31
CA ARG A 295 -7.06 4.57 -23.01
C ARG A 295 -7.53 4.49 -21.56
N TYR A 296 -7.82 5.63 -20.96
CA TYR A 296 -8.52 5.69 -19.69
C TYR A 296 -10.04 5.60 -19.90
N LEU A 297 -10.69 4.73 -19.14
CA LEU A 297 -12.14 4.50 -19.16
C LEU A 297 -12.73 4.68 -17.77
N LYS A 298 -13.86 5.38 -17.67
CA LYS A 298 -14.70 5.40 -16.46
C LYS A 298 -15.37 4.03 -16.25
N PRO A 299 -15.82 3.68 -15.02
CA PRO A 299 -16.42 2.38 -14.72
C PRO A 299 -17.49 1.92 -15.73
N HIS A 300 -18.45 2.78 -16.06
CA HIS A 300 -19.53 2.45 -17.01
C HIS A 300 -19.01 2.23 -18.45
N GLN A 301 -17.94 2.93 -18.85
CA GLN A 301 -17.30 2.77 -20.15
C GLN A 301 -16.52 1.45 -20.19
N LEU A 302 -15.81 1.11 -19.11
CA LEU A 302 -15.11 -0.16 -18.97
C LEU A 302 -16.09 -1.33 -19.08
N ARG A 303 -17.23 -1.30 -18.38
CA ARG A 303 -18.25 -2.36 -18.47
C ARG A 303 -18.76 -2.54 -19.89
N ARG A 304 -19.09 -1.45 -20.59
CA ARG A 304 -19.50 -1.49 -22.00
C ARG A 304 -18.42 -2.08 -22.90
N PHE A 305 -17.17 -1.71 -22.67
CA PHE A 305 -16.02 -2.25 -23.39
C PHE A 305 -15.89 -3.77 -23.15
N LEU A 306 -15.95 -4.22 -21.90
CA LEU A 306 -15.84 -5.63 -21.53
C LEU A 306 -16.99 -6.47 -22.11
N ILE A 307 -18.23 -5.97 -22.09
CA ILE A 307 -19.39 -6.64 -22.71
C ILE A 307 -19.19 -6.79 -24.22
N ALA A 308 -18.70 -5.75 -24.90
CA ALA A 308 -18.41 -5.82 -26.33
C ALA A 308 -17.30 -6.85 -26.63
N ARG A 309 -16.24 -6.88 -25.82
CA ARG A 309 -15.15 -7.86 -25.97
C ARG A 309 -15.61 -9.29 -25.67
N ALA A 310 -16.52 -9.50 -24.72
CA ALA A 310 -17.13 -10.81 -24.46
C ALA A 310 -17.89 -11.36 -25.68
N ALA A 311 -18.59 -10.49 -26.41
CA ALA A 311 -19.26 -10.85 -27.67
C ALA A 311 -18.26 -11.26 -28.77
N GLU A 312 -17.04 -10.74 -28.74
CA GLU A 312 -15.94 -11.09 -29.67
C GLU A 312 -15.14 -12.33 -29.26
N GLY A 313 -15.53 -13.00 -28.17
CA GLY A 313 -14.87 -14.21 -27.68
C GLY A 313 -13.77 -13.98 -26.66
N PHE A 314 -13.56 -12.75 -26.20
CA PHE A 314 -12.70 -12.52 -25.05
C PHE A 314 -13.36 -13.03 -23.76
N VAL A 315 -12.53 -13.52 -22.86
CA VAL A 315 -12.93 -13.94 -21.52
C VAL A 315 -11.97 -13.33 -20.51
N PHE A 316 -12.48 -13.00 -19.33
CA PHE A 316 -11.73 -12.39 -18.25
C PHE A 316 -12.37 -12.78 -16.92
N PRO A 317 -11.56 -13.03 -15.87
CA PRO A 317 -12.06 -13.32 -14.53
C PRO A 317 -12.72 -12.08 -13.90
N LEU A 318 -13.71 -12.32 -13.05
CA LEU A 318 -14.46 -11.29 -12.33
C LEU A 318 -14.43 -11.58 -10.83
N ASN A 319 -14.16 -10.55 -10.01
CA ASN A 319 -14.28 -10.65 -8.56
C ASN A 319 -15.76 -10.73 -8.15
N PRO A 320 -16.18 -11.63 -7.23
CA PRO A 320 -17.57 -11.70 -6.77
C PRO A 320 -18.08 -10.38 -6.17
N LYS A 321 -17.21 -9.57 -5.56
CA LYS A 321 -17.59 -8.25 -5.05
C LYS A 321 -18.13 -7.37 -6.17
N TRP A 322 -17.53 -7.42 -7.36
CA TRP A 322 -18.02 -6.65 -8.51
C TRP A 322 -19.43 -7.10 -8.90
N LEU A 323 -19.63 -8.41 -9.00
CA LEU A 323 -20.92 -8.98 -9.44
C LEU A 323 -22.07 -8.69 -8.47
N LEU A 324 -21.77 -8.67 -7.17
CA LEU A 324 -22.78 -8.61 -6.11
C LEU A 324 -22.94 -7.23 -5.49
N CYS A 325 -21.94 -6.35 -5.61
CA CYS A 325 -21.94 -5.07 -4.91
C CYS A 325 -21.87 -3.87 -5.85
N ASP A 326 -21.29 -4.01 -7.05
CA ASP A 326 -21.06 -2.88 -7.96
C ASP A 326 -22.10 -2.86 -9.09
N GLU A 327 -22.80 -1.74 -9.21
CA GLU A 327 -23.87 -1.58 -10.20
C GLU A 327 -23.39 -1.79 -11.65
N GLY A 328 -24.12 -2.60 -12.40
CA GLY A 328 -23.87 -2.85 -13.82
C GLY A 328 -22.87 -3.99 -14.11
N TRP A 329 -22.18 -4.53 -13.10
CA TRP A 329 -21.15 -5.56 -13.30
C TRP A 329 -21.71 -6.96 -13.50
N TYR A 330 -22.92 -7.23 -13.01
CA TYR A 330 -23.58 -8.51 -13.24
C TYR A 330 -23.88 -8.74 -14.73
N GLU A 331 -24.20 -7.69 -15.48
CA GLU A 331 -24.42 -7.74 -16.93
C GLU A 331 -23.17 -8.16 -17.70
N VAL A 332 -21.98 -7.87 -17.17
CA VAL A 332 -20.70 -8.33 -17.73
C VAL A 332 -20.57 -9.85 -17.56
N PHE A 333 -20.93 -10.37 -16.39
CA PHE A 333 -20.98 -11.81 -16.11
C PHE A 333 -22.00 -12.52 -17.01
N GLU A 334 -23.20 -11.96 -17.18
CA GLU A 334 -24.18 -12.50 -18.13
C GLU A 334 -23.64 -12.51 -19.57
N ALA A 335 -22.95 -11.45 -19.99
CA ALA A 335 -22.38 -11.38 -21.33
C ALA A 335 -21.35 -12.50 -21.57
N LEU A 336 -20.48 -12.77 -20.59
CA LEU A 336 -19.56 -13.91 -20.64
C LEU A 336 -20.33 -15.25 -20.71
N GLN A 337 -21.40 -15.42 -19.93
CA GLN A 337 -22.21 -16.64 -19.95
C GLN A 337 -22.98 -16.87 -21.26
N ARG A 338 -23.29 -15.83 -22.04
CA ARG A 338 -23.94 -16.01 -23.36
C ARG A 338 -23.01 -16.68 -24.37
N ASN A 339 -21.69 -16.48 -24.25
CA ASN A 339 -20.69 -17.09 -25.12
C ASN A 339 -20.23 -18.47 -24.60
N LYS A 340 -19.98 -19.43 -25.51
CA LYS A 340 -19.41 -20.74 -25.17
C LYS A 340 -18.05 -20.60 -24.46
N ALA A 341 -17.14 -19.78 -25.00
CA ALA A 341 -15.81 -19.60 -24.41
C ALA A 341 -15.90 -19.01 -23.00
N GLY A 342 -16.78 -18.02 -22.80
CA GLY A 342 -17.01 -17.41 -21.50
C GLY A 342 -17.62 -18.37 -20.48
N ARG A 343 -18.59 -19.21 -20.87
CA ARG A 343 -19.10 -20.28 -19.99
C ARG A 343 -18.02 -21.28 -19.59
N GLU A 344 -17.19 -21.71 -20.52
CA GLU A 344 -16.11 -22.65 -20.25
C GLU A 344 -15.09 -22.04 -19.27
N ALA A 345 -14.71 -20.76 -19.47
CA ALA A 345 -13.80 -20.05 -18.58
C ALA A 345 -14.41 -19.81 -17.19
N ILE A 346 -15.67 -19.35 -17.11
CA ILE A 346 -16.39 -19.18 -15.83
C ILE A 346 -16.48 -20.50 -15.08
N ASN A 347 -16.81 -21.62 -15.74
CA ASN A 347 -16.88 -22.93 -15.09
C ASN A 347 -15.52 -23.38 -14.55
N ALA A 348 -14.42 -22.95 -15.17
CA ALA A 348 -13.08 -23.23 -14.69
C ALA A 348 -12.74 -22.39 -13.45
N TRP A 349 -13.09 -21.11 -13.43
CA TRP A 349 -12.75 -20.18 -12.33
C TRP A 349 -13.72 -20.23 -11.14
N ILE A 350 -15.02 -20.35 -11.41
CA ILE A 350 -16.11 -20.25 -10.44
C ILE A 350 -16.89 -21.56 -10.52
N PRO A 351 -16.76 -22.48 -9.54
CA PRO A 351 -17.52 -23.72 -9.54
C PRO A 351 -19.03 -23.49 -9.58
N LEU A 352 -19.77 -24.43 -10.17
CA LEU A 352 -21.20 -24.28 -10.43
C LEU A 352 -22.04 -23.97 -9.18
N HIS A 353 -21.69 -24.52 -8.02
CA HIS A 353 -22.41 -24.21 -6.78
C HIS A 353 -22.18 -22.77 -6.30
N VAL A 354 -20.97 -22.24 -6.50
CA VAL A 354 -20.65 -20.82 -6.20
C VAL A 354 -21.37 -19.90 -7.19
N GLN A 355 -21.42 -20.26 -8.47
CA GLN A 355 -22.19 -19.50 -9.47
C GLN A 355 -23.67 -19.40 -9.08
N LYS A 356 -24.28 -20.52 -8.66
CA LYS A 356 -25.67 -20.55 -8.18
C LYS A 356 -25.88 -19.64 -6.97
N GLN A 357 -24.93 -19.60 -6.04
CA GLN A 357 -24.99 -18.71 -4.88
C GLN A 357 -24.89 -17.24 -5.31
N ILE A 358 -23.97 -16.90 -6.22
CA ILE A 358 -23.85 -15.53 -6.77
C ILE A 358 -25.17 -15.09 -7.44
N ILE A 359 -25.77 -15.95 -8.27
CA ILE A 359 -27.04 -15.65 -8.94
C ILE A 359 -28.15 -15.41 -7.89
N ALA A 360 -28.28 -16.31 -6.91
CA ALA A 360 -29.29 -16.18 -5.86
C ALA A 360 -29.11 -14.91 -5.01
N LEU A 361 -27.86 -14.52 -4.72
CA LEU A 361 -27.56 -13.28 -3.99
C LEU A 361 -27.83 -12.05 -4.84
N HIS A 362 -27.51 -12.07 -6.14
CA HIS A 362 -27.85 -10.97 -7.04
C HIS A 362 -29.37 -10.78 -7.12
N ASP A 363 -30.15 -11.86 -7.23
CA ASP A 363 -31.62 -11.82 -7.24
C ASP A 363 -32.19 -11.27 -5.91
N ALA A 364 -31.58 -11.63 -4.77
CA ALA A 364 -31.98 -11.15 -3.45
C ALA A 364 -31.57 -9.69 -3.19
N TYR A 365 -30.46 -9.24 -3.78
CA TYR A 365 -29.86 -7.91 -3.59
C TYR A 365 -29.52 -7.25 -4.93
N PRO A 366 -30.52 -6.96 -5.79
CA PRO A 366 -30.27 -6.51 -7.18
C PRO A 366 -29.61 -5.13 -7.27
N GLN A 367 -29.72 -4.33 -6.21
CA GLN A 367 -29.09 -3.02 -6.10
C GLN A 367 -27.65 -3.09 -5.56
N GLY A 368 -27.18 -4.29 -5.21
CA GLY A 368 -25.88 -4.54 -4.62
C GLY A 368 -25.67 -3.84 -3.28
N PHE A 369 -24.47 -3.28 -3.08
CA PHE A 369 -24.11 -2.60 -1.85
C PHE A 369 -24.63 -1.15 -1.84
N LYS A 370 -25.34 -0.77 -0.77
CA LYS A 370 -25.81 0.60 -0.53
C LYS A 370 -25.46 1.01 0.91
N ARG A 371 -25.04 2.27 1.12
CA ARG A 371 -24.83 2.81 2.46
C ARG A 371 -26.17 3.27 3.04
N GLU A 372 -26.35 3.06 4.34
CA GLU A 372 -27.44 3.66 5.10
C GLU A 372 -27.18 5.18 5.14
N GLY A 373 -28.03 5.98 4.50
CA GLY A 373 -27.80 7.44 4.38
C GLY A 373 -27.40 7.94 2.98
N ASP A 374 -27.24 7.06 1.98
CA ASP A 374 -27.34 7.48 0.56
C ASP A 374 -28.78 7.95 0.21
N ILE A 375 -29.68 7.94 1.20
CA ILE A 375 -30.86 8.80 1.34
C ILE A 375 -30.45 9.98 2.24
N THR A 376 -30.38 11.18 1.65
CA THR A 376 -29.92 12.43 2.27
C THR A 376 -30.53 12.72 3.64
N VAL A 377 -29.74 12.71 4.72
CA VAL A 377 -29.98 13.53 5.92
C VAL A 377 -28.66 13.96 6.59
N ASP A 378 -28.70 15.23 6.98
CA ASP A 378 -27.79 16.13 7.71
C ASP A 378 -27.39 15.63 9.12
N ASP A 379 -26.13 15.86 9.51
CA ASP A 379 -25.51 15.34 10.72
C ASP A 379 -25.04 16.50 11.62
N THR A 380 -25.61 16.64 12.82
CA THR A 380 -25.09 17.58 13.83
C THR A 380 -25.06 17.02 15.25
N LYS A 381 -23.96 17.42 15.93
CA LYS A 381 -23.68 17.56 17.37
C LYS A 381 -23.10 16.36 18.13
N GLU A 382 -22.46 16.51 19.30
CA GLU A 382 -21.53 17.46 19.97
C GLU A 382 -21.40 16.91 21.41
N GLU A 383 -20.21 16.57 21.91
CA GLU A 383 -19.88 16.07 23.28
C GLU A 383 -18.38 16.42 23.55
N ASP A 384 -17.76 16.47 24.73
CA ASP A 384 -18.15 16.56 26.16
C ASP A 384 -16.94 17.14 26.97
N PHE A 385 -17.18 17.76 28.14
CA PHE A 385 -16.20 18.61 28.87
C PHE A 385 -15.10 17.84 29.65
N GLU A 386 -15.29 16.54 29.95
CA GLU A 386 -14.33 15.76 30.76
C GLU A 386 -13.04 15.37 30.00
N ILE A 387 -13.11 15.35 28.67
CA ILE A 387 -11.97 15.01 27.80
C ILE A 387 -10.89 16.10 27.82
N HIS A 388 -11.25 17.35 28.12
CA HIS A 388 -10.33 18.48 28.16
C HIS A 388 -9.26 18.38 29.26
N GLN A 389 -9.54 17.71 30.38
CA GLN A 389 -8.55 17.54 31.46
C GLN A 389 -7.50 16.46 31.13
N LEU A 390 -7.93 15.37 30.48
CA LEU A 390 -7.05 14.35 29.90
C LEU A 390 -6.17 14.95 28.77
N TYR A 391 -6.72 15.82 27.93
CA TYR A 391 -5.95 16.55 26.92
C TYR A 391 -4.87 17.44 27.53
N LEU A 392 -5.12 18.09 28.67
CA LEU A 392 -4.16 19.01 29.27
C LEU A 392 -2.92 18.29 29.84
N MET A 393 -3.11 17.18 30.57
CA MET A 393 -2.00 16.39 31.11
C MET A 393 -1.19 15.73 29.98
N ARG A 394 -1.88 15.22 28.96
CA ARG A 394 -1.28 14.69 27.73
C ARG A 394 -0.48 15.79 27.01
N TYR A 395 -1.06 16.96 26.79
CA TYR A 395 -0.42 18.10 26.13
C TYR A 395 0.91 18.51 26.79
N ILE A 396 0.99 18.50 28.12
CA ILE A 396 2.23 18.86 28.84
C ILE A 396 3.35 17.83 28.61
N THR A 397 3.05 16.54 28.78
CA THR A 397 4.02 15.45 28.56
C THR A 397 4.54 15.46 27.13
N LEU A 398 3.64 15.72 26.18
CA LEU A 398 3.94 15.67 24.76
C LEU A 398 4.64 16.92 24.23
N ARG A 399 4.38 18.09 24.79
CA ARG A 399 5.13 19.31 24.46
C ARG A 399 6.62 19.14 24.76
N ARG A 400 6.96 18.46 25.86
CA ARG A 400 8.36 18.13 26.20
C ARG A 400 8.96 17.13 25.21
N ALA A 401 8.21 16.10 24.85
CA ALA A 401 8.66 15.10 23.89
C ALA A 401 8.81 15.67 22.47
N LYS A 402 7.90 16.54 22.03
CA LYS A 402 7.97 17.29 20.76
C LYS A 402 9.20 18.18 20.70
N LEU A 403 9.53 18.89 21.79
CA LEU A 403 10.76 19.69 21.86
C LEU A 403 12.01 18.83 21.74
N LYS A 404 12.07 17.69 22.46
CA LYS A 404 13.19 16.74 22.35
C LYS A 404 13.32 16.19 20.93
N MET A 405 12.22 15.74 20.34
CA MET A 405 12.19 15.21 18.98
C MET A 405 12.63 16.27 17.97
N ARG A 406 12.16 17.53 18.10
CA ARG A 406 12.60 18.64 17.25
C ARG A 406 14.09 18.88 17.37
N SER A 407 14.63 18.93 18.58
CA SER A 407 16.06 19.15 18.81
C SER A 407 16.91 18.03 18.21
N ILE A 408 16.50 16.77 18.40
CA ILE A 408 17.17 15.61 17.78
C ILE A 408 17.11 15.73 16.27
N MET A 409 15.93 15.90 15.68
CA MET A 409 15.79 16.01 14.22
C MET A 409 16.61 17.15 13.61
N LEU A 410 16.67 18.32 14.25
CA LEU A 410 17.51 19.43 13.80
C LEU A 410 19.01 19.11 13.88
N PHE A 411 19.43 18.39 14.93
CA PHE A 411 20.78 17.87 15.03
C PHE A 411 21.08 16.88 13.90
N LEU A 412 20.16 15.95 13.60
CA LEU A 412 20.31 15.00 12.50
C LEU A 412 20.38 15.68 11.14
N LEU A 413 19.54 16.68 10.88
CA LEU A 413 19.61 17.47 9.65
C LEU A 413 20.94 18.20 9.52
N SER A 414 21.47 18.74 10.62
CA SER A 414 22.76 19.43 10.62
C SER A 414 23.92 18.45 10.38
N ALA A 415 23.87 17.27 11.00
CA ALA A 415 24.85 16.20 10.79
C ALA A 415 24.81 15.66 9.36
N ASN A 416 23.61 15.45 8.80
CA ASN A 416 23.43 15.06 7.39
C ASN A 416 24.00 16.11 6.44
N ARG A 417 23.75 17.41 6.68
CA ARG A 417 24.33 18.48 5.84
C ARG A 417 25.85 18.49 5.90
N ALA A 418 26.44 18.33 7.08
CA ALA A 418 27.89 18.25 7.23
C ALA A 418 28.47 17.04 6.45
N PHE A 419 27.79 15.89 6.51
CA PHE A 419 28.19 14.70 5.76
C PHE A 419 28.05 14.89 4.24
N GLU A 420 26.95 15.49 3.78
CA GLU A 420 26.73 15.84 2.36
C GLU A 420 27.82 16.83 1.86
N GLU A 421 28.22 17.80 2.68
CA GLU A 421 29.30 18.75 2.36
C GLU A 421 30.68 18.08 2.30
N GLU A 422 31.00 17.17 3.22
CA GLU A 422 32.23 16.37 3.19
C GLU A 422 32.28 15.44 1.97
N GLU A 423 31.18 14.75 1.66
CA GLU A 423 31.09 13.87 0.49
C GLU A 423 31.23 14.67 -0.81
N LYS A 424 30.60 15.84 -0.90
CA LYS A 424 30.75 16.74 -2.05
C LYS A 424 32.20 17.18 -2.20
N LYS A 425 32.85 17.59 -1.11
CA LYS A 425 34.25 18.00 -1.12
C LYS A 425 35.17 16.85 -1.57
N ALA A 426 34.91 15.63 -1.10
CA ALA A 426 35.67 14.44 -1.52
C ALA A 426 35.51 14.15 -3.03
N LYS A 427 34.29 14.27 -3.56
CA LYS A 427 34.03 14.13 -5.02
C LYS A 427 34.70 15.22 -5.85
N ASP A 428 34.67 16.46 -5.37
CA ASP A 428 35.35 17.59 -6.03
C ASP A 428 36.87 17.37 -6.03
N GLU A 429 37.46 16.90 -4.92
CA GLU A 429 38.88 16.53 -4.81
C GLU A 429 39.25 15.37 -5.76
N GLU A 430 38.42 14.33 -5.85
CA GLU A 430 38.60 13.20 -6.77
C GLU A 430 38.53 13.65 -8.24
N SER A 431 37.59 14.54 -8.58
CA SER A 431 37.47 15.12 -9.93
C SER A 431 38.71 15.92 -10.32
N VAL A 432 39.22 16.76 -9.40
CA VAL A 432 40.46 17.54 -9.63
C VAL A 432 41.67 16.62 -9.78
N ALA A 433 41.76 15.56 -8.98
CA ALA A 433 42.83 14.56 -9.10
C ALA A 433 42.78 13.84 -10.46
N ALA A 434 41.58 13.50 -10.95
CA ALA A 434 41.40 12.88 -12.26
C ALA A 434 41.82 13.81 -13.41
N GLU A 435 41.47 15.10 -13.34
CA GLU A 435 41.89 16.11 -14.32
C GLU A 435 43.41 16.32 -14.34
N LEU A 436 44.04 16.42 -13.16
CA LEU A 436 45.50 16.54 -13.05
C LEU A 436 46.22 15.31 -13.62
N SER A 437 45.69 14.11 -13.35
CA SER A 437 46.21 12.87 -13.92
C SER A 437 46.13 12.86 -15.45
N ALA A 438 44.98 13.23 -16.02
CA ALA A 438 44.80 13.34 -17.47
C ALA A 438 45.74 14.38 -18.10
N MET A 439 45.97 15.51 -17.44
CA MET A 439 46.90 16.54 -17.91
C MET A 439 48.37 16.06 -17.90
N ALA A 440 48.78 15.34 -16.85
CA ALA A 440 50.11 14.76 -16.75
C ALA A 440 50.36 13.70 -17.84
N GLU A 441 49.37 12.84 -18.12
CA GLU A 441 49.44 11.89 -19.23
C GLU A 441 49.58 12.57 -20.60
N SER A 442 48.86 13.67 -20.82
CA SER A 442 48.98 14.47 -22.05
C SER A 442 50.37 15.10 -22.20
N TYR A 443 50.96 15.59 -21.10
CA TYR A 443 52.30 16.17 -21.12
C TYR A 443 53.39 15.11 -21.40
N LEU A 444 53.25 13.91 -20.83
CA LEU A 444 54.16 12.79 -21.10
C LEU A 444 54.11 12.36 -22.57
N ARG A 445 52.91 12.30 -23.19
CA ARG A 445 52.78 11.96 -24.62
C ARG A 445 53.44 13.00 -25.53
N THR A 446 53.27 14.29 -25.25
CA THR A 446 53.86 15.36 -26.06
C THR A 446 55.39 15.39 -25.93
N SER A 447 55.92 15.22 -24.72
CA SER A 447 57.37 15.10 -24.48
C SER A 447 58.00 13.89 -25.21
N GLN A 448 57.33 12.75 -25.23
CA GLN A 448 57.81 11.58 -25.98
C GLN A 448 57.89 11.86 -27.49
N MET A 449 56.90 12.56 -28.06
CA MET A 449 56.93 12.95 -29.47
C MET A 449 58.10 13.89 -29.79
N ASP A 450 58.37 14.88 -28.94
CA ASP A 450 59.51 15.80 -29.14
C ASP A 450 60.87 15.07 -29.07
N THR A 451 60.98 14.06 -28.20
CA THR A 451 62.21 13.26 -28.08
C THR A 451 62.45 12.38 -29.31
N GLU A 452 61.40 11.81 -29.90
CA GLU A 452 61.49 11.05 -31.15
C GLU A 452 61.86 11.96 -32.35
N VAL A 453 61.35 13.19 -32.41
CA VAL A 453 61.70 14.16 -33.46
C VAL A 453 63.18 14.59 -33.37
N VAL A 454 63.73 14.73 -32.16
CA VAL A 454 65.15 15.07 -31.98
C VAL A 454 66.08 13.90 -32.31
N MET A 455 65.69 12.66 -32.02
CA MET A 455 66.49 11.48 -32.38
C MET A 455 66.35 11.06 -33.86
N GLY A 456 65.31 11.51 -34.56
CA GLY A 456 65.10 11.25 -35.99
C GLY A 456 65.98 12.06 -36.95
N ASN A 457 66.58 13.18 -36.50
CA ASN A 457 67.40 14.06 -37.37
C ASN A 457 68.92 13.76 -37.30
N GLY A 458 69.33 12.65 -36.69
CA GLY A 458 70.74 12.24 -36.52
C GLY A 458 71.22 11.09 -37.40
N ALA A 459 70.36 10.49 -38.23
CA ALA A 459 70.76 9.48 -39.21
C ALA A 459 70.40 9.99 -40.61
N GLY A 460 71.41 10.06 -41.48
CA GLY A 460 71.32 10.57 -42.85
C GLY A 460 70.61 9.67 -43.84
#